data_AF-A0A1W9P793-F1
#
_entry.id   AF-A0A1W9P793-F1
#
_cell.length_a   1.000
_cell.length_b   1.000
_cell.length_c   1.000
_cell.angle_alpha   90.00
_cell.angle_beta   90.00
_cell.angle_gamma   90.00
#
_symmetry.space_group_name_H-M   'P 1'
#
loop_
_entity.id
_entity.type
_entity.pdbx_description
1 polymer ?
#
loop_
_entity_poly.entity_id
_entity_poly.type
_entity_poly.pdbx_seq_one_letter_code
_entity_poly.pdbx_strand_id
1 'polypeptide(L)'
;MMDVCDVKDKKVKIGGFRGFTRKTPIEPIEFENPVTLLYGGNHQGKSSILNAIEWCLYGDECISEKSGIRERVGTGEIAWRVVNDSSEKAQVKLKIEREQGVLLLSEPKPRERAKKGKA
;
A
#
# COMPACT_ATOMS: atom_id res chain seq x y z
N MET A 1 -9.05 -30.10 0.18
CA MET A 1 -9.79 -28.89 -0.23
C MET A 1 -9.39 -27.82 0.77
N MET A 2 -8.57 -26.84 0.37
CA MET A 2 -8.21 -25.74 1.27
C MET A 2 -9.43 -24.84 1.40
N ASP A 3 -9.97 -24.71 2.61
CA ASP A 3 -10.99 -23.70 2.91
C ASP A 3 -10.45 -22.33 2.53
N VAL A 4 -11.05 -21.73 1.51
CA VAL A 4 -10.88 -20.29 1.27
C VAL A 4 -11.61 -19.63 2.42
N CYS A 5 -10.87 -19.11 3.41
CA CYS A 5 -11.49 -18.36 4.51
C CYS A 5 -12.44 -17.31 3.95
N ASP A 6 -13.73 -17.44 4.25
CA ASP A 6 -14.73 -16.51 3.77
C ASP A 6 -14.44 -15.12 4.36
N VAL A 7 -14.13 -14.18 3.48
CA VAL A 7 -13.83 -12.80 3.87
C VAL A 7 -15.08 -11.96 3.62
N LYS A 8 -15.70 -11.50 4.71
CA LYS A 8 -16.96 -10.76 4.71
C LYS A 8 -16.78 -9.32 4.23
N ASP A 9 -15.88 -8.58 4.88
CA ASP A 9 -15.66 -7.17 4.59
C ASP A 9 -14.17 -6.82 4.57
N LYS A 10 -13.79 -5.89 3.68
CA LYS A 10 -12.41 -5.40 3.60
C LYS A 10 -12.44 -3.88 3.45
N LYS A 11 -11.66 -3.18 4.26
CA LYS A 11 -11.50 -1.72 4.16
C LYS A 11 -10.03 -1.36 4.18
N VAL A 12 -9.57 -0.54 3.24
CA VAL A 12 -8.20 -0.01 3.22
C VAL A 12 -8.21 1.50 3.35
N LYS A 13 -7.38 2.03 4.25
CA LYS A 13 -7.10 3.46 4.38
C LYS A 13 -5.64 3.71 4.06
N ILE A 14 -5.39 4.61 3.11
CA ILE A 14 -4.06 4.88 2.57
C ILE A 14 -3.76 6.36 2.77
N GLY A 15 -2.55 6.68 3.24
CA GLY A 15 -2.11 8.07 3.38
C GLY A 15 -0.61 8.21 3.19
N GLY A 16 -0.17 9.23 2.46
CA GLY A 16 1.26 9.49 2.22
C GLY A 16 2.00 8.38 1.46
N PHE A 17 1.27 7.47 0.81
CA PHE A 17 1.80 6.33 0.08
C PHE A 17 1.75 6.60 -1.42
N ARG A 18 2.90 6.64 -2.09
CA ARG A 18 3.01 6.87 -3.55
C ARG A 18 2.18 8.03 -4.09
N GLY A 19 1.17 7.80 -4.92
CA GLY A 19 0.32 8.86 -5.49
C GLY A 19 -0.59 9.52 -4.46
N PHE A 20 -0.71 8.95 -3.26
CA PHE A 20 -1.55 9.47 -2.19
C PHE A 20 -0.75 10.41 -1.29
N THR A 21 -1.12 11.69 -1.27
CA THR A 21 -0.49 12.72 -0.42
C THR A 21 -1.17 12.79 0.95
N ARG A 22 -0.55 13.47 1.92
CA ARG A 22 -1.17 13.73 3.24
C ARG A 22 -2.40 14.65 3.20
N LYS A 23 -2.60 15.45 2.15
CA LYS A 23 -3.62 16.51 2.12
C LYS A 23 -5.04 15.98 1.85
N THR A 24 -5.17 14.71 1.52
CA THR A 24 -6.46 14.04 1.37
C THR A 24 -6.38 12.74 2.16
N PRO A 25 -6.92 12.66 3.38
CA PRO A 25 -7.30 11.37 3.93
C PRO A 25 -8.31 10.80 2.94
N ILE A 26 -7.95 9.72 2.25
CA ILE A 26 -8.96 9.03 1.46
C ILE A 26 -9.98 8.50 2.47
N GLU A 27 -11.26 8.68 2.17
CA GLU A 27 -12.29 7.81 2.73
C GLU A 27 -11.82 6.35 2.57
N PRO A 28 -12.10 5.48 3.56
CA PRO A 28 -11.75 4.07 3.42
C PRO A 28 -12.29 3.53 2.10
N ILE A 29 -11.44 2.86 1.33
CA ILE A 29 -11.91 2.14 0.15
C ILE A 29 -12.47 0.82 0.66
N GLU A 30 -13.75 0.63 0.43
CA GLU A 30 -14.52 -0.52 0.90
C GLU A 30 -14.67 -1.54 -0.23
N PHE A 31 -14.37 -2.80 0.05
CA PHE A 31 -14.52 -3.92 -0.87
C PHE A 31 -15.59 -4.87 -0.35
N GLU A 32 -16.80 -4.34 -0.14
CA GLU A 32 -17.97 -5.07 0.39
C GLU A 32 -18.72 -5.83 -0.71
N ASN A 33 -18.39 -5.57 -1.98
CA ASN A 33 -19.02 -6.23 -3.12
C ASN A 33 -18.22 -7.48 -3.55
N PRO A 34 -18.89 -8.56 -4.02
CA PRO A 34 -18.23 -9.75 -4.55
C PRO A 34 -17.23 -9.44 -5.68
N VAL A 35 -17.53 -8.39 -6.46
CA VAL A 35 -16.66 -7.86 -7.51
C VAL A 35 -16.52 -6.34 -7.30
N THR A 36 -15.28 -5.87 -7.21
CA THR A 36 -14.95 -4.44 -7.14
C THR A 36 -14.07 -4.05 -8.33
N LEU A 37 -14.49 -3.04 -9.09
CA LEU A 37 -13.73 -2.51 -10.23
C LEU A 37 -13.05 -1.19 -9.88
N LEU A 38 -11.72 -1.16 -9.97
CA LEU A 38 -10.95 0.08 -9.90
C LEU A 38 -10.82 0.66 -11.32
N TYR A 39 -11.50 1.78 -11.61
CA TYR A 39 -11.47 2.43 -12.92
C TYR A 39 -10.93 3.87 -12.85
N GLY A 40 -10.42 4.37 -13.98
CA GLY A 40 -9.85 5.72 -14.09
C GLY A 40 -8.64 5.78 -15.02
N GLY A 41 -8.17 6.99 -15.34
CA GLY A 41 -7.00 7.20 -16.20
C GLY A 41 -5.68 6.67 -15.62
N ASN A 42 -4.63 6.62 -16.43
CA ASN A 42 -3.28 6.29 -15.94
C ASN A 42 -2.83 7.29 -14.87
N HIS A 43 -1.99 6.84 -13.94
CA HIS A 43 -1.48 7.63 -12.81
C HIS A 43 -2.53 8.09 -11.77
N GLN A 44 -3.79 7.66 -11.87
CA GLN A 44 -4.87 7.98 -10.93
C GLN A 44 -4.90 7.08 -9.68
N GLY A 45 -3.81 6.39 -9.36
CA GLY A 45 -3.69 5.62 -8.10
C GLY A 45 -4.26 4.19 -8.10
N LYS A 46 -4.85 3.70 -9.21
CA LYS A 46 -5.38 2.31 -9.30
C LYS A 46 -4.35 1.25 -8.87
N SER A 47 -3.18 1.22 -9.51
CA SER A 47 -2.10 0.31 -9.14
C SER A 47 -1.53 0.63 -7.76
N SER A 48 -1.54 1.90 -7.34
CA SER A 48 -1.07 2.30 -6.01
C SER A 48 -1.94 1.73 -4.88
N ILE A 49 -3.26 1.58 -5.09
CA ILE A 49 -4.16 0.93 -4.12
C ILE A 49 -3.76 -0.53 -3.91
N LEU A 50 -3.59 -1.28 -5.00
CA LEU A 50 -3.17 -2.69 -4.93
C LEU A 50 -1.80 -2.84 -4.27
N ASN A 51 -0.85 -1.98 -4.64
CA ASN A 51 0.49 -1.97 -4.04
C ASN A 51 0.47 -1.60 -2.55
N ALA A 52 -0.46 -0.74 -2.11
CA ALA A 52 -0.60 -0.38 -0.70
C ALA A 52 -1.13 -1.55 0.12
N ILE A 53 -2.13 -2.28 -0.40
CA ILE A 53 -2.66 -3.49 0.22
C ILE A 53 -1.56 -4.55 0.32
N GLU A 54 -0.83 -4.79 -0.77
CA GLU A 54 0.29 -5.74 -0.83
C GLU A 54 1.38 -5.37 0.19
N TRP A 55 1.80 -4.11 0.22
CA TRP A 55 2.78 -3.63 1.20
C TRP A 55 2.28 -3.73 2.64
N CYS A 56 0.99 -3.52 2.90
CA CYS A 56 0.42 -3.69 4.24
C CYS A 56 0.34 -5.16 4.68
N LEU A 57 0.33 -6.11 3.75
CA LEU A 57 0.28 -7.55 4.03
C LEU A 57 1.67 -8.16 4.22
N TYR A 58 2.65 -7.70 3.44
CA TYR A 58 3.96 -8.36 3.32
C TYR A 58 5.15 -7.44 3.61
N GLY A 59 4.91 -6.16 3.88
CA GLY A 59 5.95 -5.19 4.19
C GLY A 59 7.00 -5.07 3.08
N ASP A 60 8.26 -5.03 3.49
CA ASP A 60 9.40 -4.76 2.59
C ASP A 60 9.77 -5.98 1.70
N GLU A 61 9.09 -7.12 1.82
CA GLU A 61 9.27 -8.25 0.89
C GLU A 61 8.82 -7.90 -0.54
N CYS A 62 7.86 -6.99 -0.67
CA CYS A 62 7.26 -6.60 -1.95
C CYS A 62 7.98 -5.44 -2.67
N ILE A 63 9.04 -4.89 -2.08
CA ILE A 63 9.62 -3.58 -2.47
C ILE A 63 11.04 -3.67 -3.04
N SER A 64 11.55 -4.87 -3.28
CA SER A 64 12.93 -5.12 -3.71
C SER A 64 13.01 -6.18 -4.81
N GLU A 65 14.23 -6.59 -5.19
CA GLU A 65 14.49 -7.74 -6.08
C GLU A 65 13.71 -9.00 -5.68
N LYS A 66 13.41 -9.14 -4.39
CA LYS A 66 12.61 -10.25 -3.85
C LYS A 66 11.17 -10.28 -4.38
N SER A 67 10.65 -9.18 -4.92
CA SER A 67 9.31 -9.12 -5.54
C SER A 67 9.25 -9.75 -6.93
N GLY A 68 10.40 -9.98 -7.59
CA GLY A 68 10.47 -10.47 -8.97
C GLY A 68 9.98 -9.47 -10.04
N ILE A 69 9.58 -8.25 -9.67
CA ILE A 69 9.06 -7.23 -10.57
C ILE A 69 10.18 -6.22 -10.86
N ARG A 70 10.68 -6.22 -12.09
CA ARG A 70 11.84 -5.43 -12.51
C ARG A 70 11.65 -3.92 -12.31
N GLU A 71 10.43 -3.41 -12.48
CA GLU A 71 10.07 -2.01 -12.28
C GLU A 71 10.08 -1.59 -10.80
N ARG A 72 10.13 -2.56 -9.87
CA ARG A 72 10.31 -2.31 -8.43
C ARG A 72 11.78 -2.39 -8.00
N VAL A 73 12.64 -2.93 -8.86
CA VAL A 73 14.09 -3.00 -8.65
C VAL A 73 14.71 -1.73 -9.22
N GLY A 74 14.94 -0.75 -8.37
CA GLY A 74 15.56 0.50 -8.77
C GLY A 74 16.53 1.02 -7.70
N THR A 75 17.56 1.71 -8.15
CA THR A 75 18.44 2.52 -7.32
C THR A 75 18.18 4.00 -7.60
N GLY A 76 18.39 4.87 -6.61
CA GLY A 76 18.19 6.32 -6.78
C GLY A 76 16.74 6.70 -7.10
N GLU A 77 16.51 7.46 -8.17
CA GLU A 77 15.19 7.99 -8.54
C GLU A 77 14.18 6.93 -8.99
N ILE A 78 14.68 5.77 -9.45
CA ILE A 78 13.90 4.63 -9.97
C ILE A 78 13.52 3.67 -8.83
N ALA A 79 14.06 3.86 -7.62
CA ALA A 79 13.75 3.04 -6.47
C ALA A 79 12.25 3.12 -6.14
N TRP A 80 11.67 1.97 -5.74
CA TRP A 80 10.29 1.86 -5.33
C TRP A 80 10.02 2.64 -4.04
N ARG A 81 9.70 3.92 -4.17
CA ARG A 81 9.48 4.82 -3.05
C ARG A 81 8.09 4.61 -2.46
N VAL A 82 8.05 4.04 -1.25
CA VAL A 82 6.83 3.87 -0.44
C VAL A 82 6.24 5.23 -0.07
N VAL A 83 7.07 6.12 0.49
CA VAL A 83 6.65 7.42 0.99
C VAL A 83 6.55 8.41 -0.16
N ASN A 84 5.38 9.03 -0.33
CA ASN A 84 5.15 10.09 -1.29
C ASN A 84 6.07 11.29 -1.01
N ASP A 85 6.63 11.91 -2.05
CA ASP A 85 7.62 12.99 -1.92
C ASP A 85 7.10 14.25 -1.22
N SER A 86 5.79 14.49 -1.22
CA SER A 86 5.14 15.59 -0.50
C SER A 86 4.65 15.20 0.90
N SER A 87 5.12 14.07 1.43
CA SER A 87 4.68 13.50 2.72
C SER A 87 5.86 13.11 3.60
N GLU A 88 5.74 13.33 4.92
CA GLU A 88 6.77 12.95 5.90
C GLU A 88 6.72 11.46 6.28
N LYS A 89 5.60 10.79 6.00
CA LYS A 89 5.40 9.36 6.27
C LYS A 89 4.31 8.79 5.38
N ALA A 90 4.41 7.49 5.11
CA ALA A 90 3.32 6.67 4.59
C ALA A 90 2.64 5.92 5.75
N GLN A 91 1.34 5.67 5.61
CA GLN A 91 0.58 4.77 6.46
C GLN A 91 -0.50 4.07 5.64
N VAL A 92 -0.55 2.75 5.74
CA VAL A 92 -1.66 1.94 5.23
C VAL A 92 -2.30 1.21 6.40
N LYS A 93 -3.63 1.24 6.48
CA LYS A 93 -4.40 0.46 7.44
C LYS A 93 -5.36 -0.44 6.68
N LEU A 94 -5.37 -1.73 7.00
CA LEU A 94 -6.22 -2.72 6.38
C LEU A 94 -7.07 -3.40 7.47
N LYS A 95 -8.40 -3.35 7.30
CA LYS A 95 -9.35 -4.14 8.07
C LYS A 95 -9.83 -5.28 7.17
N ILE A 96 -9.76 -6.52 7.67
CA ILE A 96 -10.32 -7.71 7.03
C ILE A 96 -11.21 -8.41 8.04
N GLU A 97 -12.50 -8.51 7.73
CA GLU A 97 -13.48 -9.24 8.53
C GLU A 97 -13.65 -10.65 7.98
N ARG A 98 -13.47 -11.65 8.83
CA ARG A 98 -13.56 -13.07 8.51
C ARG A 98 -14.53 -13.73 9.49
N GLU A 99 -14.95 -14.94 9.21
CA GLU A 99 -15.75 -15.72 10.16
C GLU A 99 -15.05 -15.93 11.51
N GLN A 100 -13.73 -16.15 11.49
CA GLN A 100 -12.94 -16.35 12.70
C GLN A 100 -12.60 -15.05 13.46
N GLY A 101 -13.04 -13.89 12.96
CA GLY A 101 -12.83 -12.59 13.60
C GLY A 101 -12.28 -11.51 12.67
N VAL A 102 -11.85 -10.40 13.27
CA VAL A 102 -11.37 -9.22 12.54
C VAL A 102 -9.84 -9.16 12.59
N LEU A 103 -9.21 -9.13 11.42
CA LEU A 103 -7.78 -8.84 11.26
C LEU A 103 -7.58 -7.34 10.98
N LEU A 104 -6.79 -6.69 11.82
CA LEU A 104 -6.39 -5.29 11.65
C LEU A 104 -4.88 -5.22 11.42
N LEU A 105 -4.47 -4.72 10.26
CA LEU A 105 -3.07 -4.47 9.92
C LEU A 105 -2.84 -2.97 9.76
N SER A 106 -1.67 -2.49 10.19
CA SER A 106 -1.27 -1.10 10.03
C SER A 106 0.23 -1.03 9.81
N GLU A 107 0.63 -0.59 8.62
CA GLU A 107 2.03 -0.45 8.24
C GLU A 107 2.41 1.03 8.08
N PRO A 108 3.22 1.60 9.01
CA PRO A 108 3.74 2.95 8.91
C PRO A 108 5.20 2.98 8.41
N LYS A 109 5.54 3.90 7.51
CA LYS A 109 6.93 4.14 7.10
C LYS A 109 7.28 5.62 7.14
N PRO A 110 8.21 6.07 8.01
CA PRO A 110 8.70 7.44 7.97
C PRO A 110 9.53 7.67 6.71
N ARG A 111 9.58 8.91 6.24
CA ARG A 111 10.51 9.29 5.16
C ARG A 111 11.94 9.12 5.66
N GLU A 112 12.73 8.32 4.95
CA GLU A 112 14.17 8.26 5.21
C GLU A 112 14.78 9.63 4.92
N ARG A 113 15.43 10.23 5.92
CA ARG A 113 16.25 11.43 5.69
C ARG A 113 17.47 10.98 4.90
N ALA A 114 17.72 11.63 3.76
CA ALA A 114 18.98 11.44 3.04
C ALA A 114 20.14 11.58 4.02
N LYS A 115 20.97 10.54 4.15
CA LYS A 115 22.23 10.65 4.90
C LYS A 115 23.01 11.77 4.22
N LYS A 116 23.28 12.87 4.95
CA LYS A 116 24.18 13.92 4.47
C LYS A 116 25.45 13.22 4.00
N GLY A 117 25.78 13.34 2.72
CA GLY A 117 27.07 12.93 2.20
C GLY A 117 28.14 13.57 3.09
N LYS A 118 29.08 12.75 3.57
CA LYS A 118 30.29 13.29 4.17
C LYS A 118 30.94 14.18 3.12
N ALA A 119 31.01 15.48 3.42
CA ALA A 119 31.84 16.43 2.69
C ALA A 119 33.31 16.05 2.82
#